data_AF-A0A3N5YH01-F1
#
_entry.id   AF-A0A3N5YH01-F1
#
_cell.length_a   1.000
_cell.length_b   1.000
_cell.length_c   1.000
_cell.angle_alpha   90.00
_cell.angle_beta   90.00
_cell.angle_gamma   90.00
#
_symmetry.space_group_name_H-M   'P 1'
#
loop_
_entity.id
_entity.type
_entity.pdbx_description
1 polymer ?
#
loop_
_entity_poly.entity_id
_entity_poly.type
_entity_poly.pdbx_seq_one_letter_code
_entity_poly.pdbx_strand_id
1 'polypeptide(L)'
;MFDFLGSSAVALAYYLFTLFAIEAALVIAWGQWRRSDSFRARRLVIAFAGLTILRLMLILLALIGSKSAEFGTVWLPPFERVLAISSLGFLLWGFTPLFRERSFVGSTILALNTVFVFIFYFLAVAFWGRGDFNQSPWEVFFALWQVVLVLFGAVNCAMRLDEERTYALFSFSTLFIGYML
;
A
#
# COMPACT_ATOMS: atom_id res chain seq x y z
N MET A 1 14.67 13.32 -13.35
CA MET A 1 16.11 13.04 -13.13
C MET A 1 16.26 12.50 -11.72
N PHE A 2 16.60 11.22 -11.57
CA PHE A 2 16.70 10.55 -10.26
C PHE A 2 18.07 10.84 -9.63
N ASP A 3 18.15 11.84 -8.76
CA ASP A 3 19.38 12.13 -8.00
C ASP A 3 19.50 11.21 -6.77
N PHE A 4 20.14 10.07 -6.99
CA PHE A 4 20.38 9.02 -6.01
C PHE A 4 21.54 9.30 -5.04
N LEU A 5 22.15 10.50 -5.00
CA LEU A 5 23.36 10.74 -4.19
C LEU A 5 23.41 12.07 -3.39
N GLY A 6 22.46 13.00 -3.58
CA GLY A 6 22.39 14.25 -2.79
C GLY A 6 21.21 14.29 -1.80
N SER A 7 20.08 13.69 -2.17
CA SER A 7 18.81 13.61 -1.41
C SER A 7 18.43 12.17 -1.01
N SER A 8 19.31 11.21 -1.30
CA SER A 8 18.98 9.79 -1.34
C SER A 8 19.09 9.05 -0.02
N ALA A 9 19.94 9.50 0.92
CA ALA A 9 20.12 8.81 2.18
C ALA A 9 18.83 8.82 3.03
N VAL A 10 18.10 9.95 3.02
CA VAL A 10 16.84 10.10 3.76
C VAL A 10 15.72 9.29 3.10
N ALA A 11 15.62 9.33 1.77
CA ALA A 11 14.64 8.52 1.04
C ALA A 11 14.92 7.02 1.23
N LEU A 12 16.18 6.59 1.10
CA LEU A 12 16.60 5.21 1.35
C LEU A 12 16.29 4.79 2.79
N ALA A 13 16.62 5.63 3.77
CA ALA A 13 16.31 5.38 5.17
C ALA A 13 14.79 5.24 5.38
N TYR A 14 13.97 6.06 4.72
CA TYR A 14 12.52 5.95 4.77
C TYR A 14 12.01 4.61 4.20
N TYR A 15 12.50 4.18 3.03
CA TYR A 15 12.13 2.89 2.45
C TYR A 15 12.60 1.70 3.30
N LEU A 16 13.82 1.75 3.85
CA LEU A 16 14.36 0.72 4.72
C LEU A 16 13.59 0.65 6.04
N PHE A 17 13.33 1.80 6.67
CA PHE A 17 12.60 1.87 7.92
C PHE A 17 11.18 1.33 7.78
N THR A 18 10.48 1.72 6.70
CA THR A 18 9.14 1.20 6.42
C THR A 18 9.14 -0.30 6.11
N LEU A 19 10.14 -0.80 5.39
CA LEU A 19 10.29 -2.23 5.13
C LEU A 19 10.52 -3.01 6.43
N PHE A 20 11.48 -2.61 7.26
CA PHE A 20 11.76 -3.27 8.53
C PHE A 20 10.57 -3.19 9.50
N ALA A 21 9.83 -2.09 9.51
CA ALA A 21 8.61 -1.97 10.31
C ALA A 21 7.54 -3.00 9.88
N ILE A 22 7.34 -3.19 8.57
CA ILE A 22 6.39 -4.18 8.03
C ILE A 22 6.87 -5.61 8.34
N GLU A 23 8.16 -5.90 8.20
CA GLU A 23 8.73 -7.21 8.52
C GLU A 23 8.64 -7.54 10.02
N ALA A 24 8.93 -6.58 10.88
CA ALA A 24 8.76 -6.74 12.33
C ALA A 24 7.30 -7.03 12.67
N ALA A 25 6.36 -6.29 12.08
CA ALA A 25 4.93 -6.54 12.25
C ALA A 25 4.50 -7.93 11.75
N LEU A 26 5.07 -8.39 10.63
CA LEU A 26 4.85 -9.75 10.10
C LEU A 26 5.32 -10.82 11.09
N VAL A 27 6.54 -10.67 11.63
CA VAL A 27 7.10 -11.63 12.60
C VAL A 27 6.26 -11.68 13.88
N ILE A 28 5.79 -10.52 14.36
CA ILE A 28 4.90 -10.44 15.53
C ILE A 28 3.57 -11.14 15.24
N ALA A 29 2.94 -10.85 14.09
CA ALA A 29 1.69 -11.47 13.68
C ALA A 29 1.84 -12.99 13.52
N TRP A 30 2.95 -13.46 12.96
CA TRP A 30 3.27 -14.87 12.80
C TRP A 30 3.45 -15.56 14.15
N GLY A 31 4.18 -14.93 15.06
CA GLY A 31 4.34 -15.41 16.43
C GLY A 31 3.01 -15.52 17.19
N GLN A 32 2.09 -14.58 16.98
CA GLN A 32 0.75 -14.63 17.55
C GLN A 32 -0.10 -15.74 16.93
N TRP A 33 -0.04 -15.95 15.62
CA TRP A 33 -0.78 -17.02 14.97
C TRP A 33 -0.32 -18.40 15.47
N ARG A 34 0.99 -18.59 15.67
CA ARG A 34 1.55 -19.85 16.17
C ARG A 34 1.16 -20.16 17.62
N ARG A 35 0.94 -19.13 18.45
CA ARG A 35 0.61 -19.27 19.88
C ARG A 35 -0.89 -19.29 20.15
N SER A 36 -1.65 -18.55 19.37
CA SER A 36 -3.10 -18.45 19.45
C SER A 36 -3.61 -18.69 18.04
N ASP A 37 -4.18 -19.87 17.78
CA ASP A 37 -4.72 -20.28 16.48
C ASP A 37 -6.02 -19.51 16.15
N SER A 38 -5.94 -18.18 16.23
CA SER A 38 -7.03 -17.26 16.03
C SER A 38 -7.07 -16.86 14.56
N PHE A 39 -8.28 -16.90 13.99
CA PHE A 39 -8.53 -16.46 12.61
C PHE A 39 -8.06 -15.02 12.35
N ARG A 40 -8.01 -14.20 13.41
CA ARG A 40 -7.49 -12.83 13.40
C ARG A 40 -5.99 -12.76 13.12
N ALA A 41 -5.19 -13.56 13.82
CA ALA A 41 -3.74 -13.55 13.67
C ALA A 41 -3.32 -14.03 12.26
N ARG A 42 -3.97 -15.08 11.74
CA ARG A 42 -3.75 -15.56 10.36
C ARG A 42 -4.03 -14.48 9.32
N ARG A 43 -5.08 -13.67 9.52
CA ARG A 43 -5.43 -12.58 8.61
C ARG A 43 -4.38 -11.46 8.58
N LEU A 44 -3.87 -11.07 9.75
CA LEU A 44 -2.81 -10.08 9.85
C LEU A 44 -1.50 -10.58 9.23
N VAL A 45 -1.17 -11.86 9.41
CA VAL A 45 -0.04 -12.49 8.72
C VAL A 45 -0.16 -12.36 7.21
N ILE A 46 -1.33 -12.66 6.63
CA ILE A 46 -1.55 -12.54 5.18
C ILE A 46 -1.42 -11.08 4.73
N ALA A 47 -1.97 -10.12 5.49
CA ALA A 47 -1.88 -8.71 5.15
C ALA A 47 -0.43 -8.22 5.16
N PHE A 48 0.32 -8.48 6.23
CA PHE A 48 1.72 -8.07 6.33
C PHE A 48 2.62 -8.82 5.34
N ALA A 49 2.37 -10.10 5.08
CA ALA A 49 3.11 -10.85 4.07
C ALA A 49 2.89 -10.26 2.67
N GLY A 50 1.65 -9.91 2.34
CA GLY A 50 1.30 -9.21 1.10
C GLY A 50 2.03 -7.87 0.98
N LEU A 51 2.02 -7.07 2.05
CA LEU A 51 2.74 -5.79 2.10
C LEU A 51 4.26 -5.96 1.90
N THR A 52 4.88 -6.96 2.53
CA THR A 52 6.30 -7.27 2.34
C THR A 52 6.59 -7.64 0.89
N ILE A 53 5.77 -8.48 0.26
CA ILE A 53 5.95 -8.87 -1.15
C ILE A 53 5.84 -7.64 -2.07
N LEU A 54 4.83 -6.79 -1.85
CA LEU A 54 4.64 -5.55 -2.62
C LEU A 54 5.86 -4.62 -2.49
N ARG A 55 6.43 -4.50 -1.29
CA ARG A 55 7.65 -3.70 -1.06
C ARG A 55 8.89 -4.31 -1.73
N LEU A 56 9.06 -5.62 -1.67
CA LEU A 56 10.15 -6.31 -2.37
C LEU A 56 10.04 -6.12 -3.88
N MET A 57 8.83 -6.19 -4.45
CA MET A 57 8.60 -5.90 -5.86
C MET A 57 9.01 -4.48 -6.23
N LEU A 58 8.70 -3.47 -5.41
CA LEU A 58 9.14 -2.08 -5.63
C LEU A 58 10.66 -1.99 -5.71
N ILE A 59 11.36 -2.60 -4.75
CA ILE A 59 12.82 -2.58 -4.69
C ILE A 59 13.42 -3.25 -5.92
N LEU A 60 12.89 -4.40 -6.34
CA LEU A 60 13.34 -5.09 -7.54
C LEU A 60 13.12 -4.25 -8.81
N LEU A 61 11.95 -3.63 -8.95
CA LEU A 61 11.65 -2.75 -10.09
C LEU A 61 12.50 -1.49 -10.11
N ALA A 62 12.80 -0.90 -8.95
CA ALA A 62 13.72 0.22 -8.84
C ALA A 62 15.15 -0.19 -9.27
N LEU A 63 15.62 -1.38 -8.88
CA LEU A 63 16.93 -1.92 -9.29
C LEU A 63 16.99 -2.24 -10.79
N ILE A 64 15.88 -2.63 -11.42
CA ILE A 64 15.80 -2.83 -12.87
C ILE A 64 15.78 -1.48 -13.59
N GLY A 65 15.01 -0.52 -13.07
CA GLY A 65 14.94 0.84 -13.58
C GLY A 65 16.28 1.57 -13.53
N SER A 66 17.14 1.29 -12.55
CA SER A 66 18.49 1.87 -12.49
C SER A 66 19.40 1.38 -13.62
N LYS A 67 19.10 0.23 -14.22
CA LYS A 67 19.85 -0.31 -15.38
C LYS A 67 19.28 0.13 -16.72
N SER A 68 18.04 0.63 -16.76
CA SER A 68 17.35 0.98 -18.00
C SER A 68 16.46 2.21 -17.83
N ALA A 69 16.88 3.32 -18.46
CA ALA A 69 16.21 4.62 -18.35
C ALA A 69 14.75 4.58 -18.86
N GLU A 70 14.45 3.71 -19.83
CA GLU A 70 13.07 3.55 -20.34
C GLU A 70 12.16 2.86 -19.32
N PHE A 71 12.62 1.85 -18.59
CA PHE A 71 11.83 1.24 -17.52
C PHE A 71 11.65 2.20 -16.34
N GLY A 72 12.71 2.91 -15.95
CA GLY A 72 12.66 3.88 -14.86
C GLY A 72 11.70 5.04 -15.13
N THR A 73 11.51 5.44 -16.39
CA THR A 73 10.63 6.55 -16.75
C THR A 73 9.21 6.11 -17.08
N VAL A 74 9.01 4.99 -17.78
CA VAL A 74 7.69 4.59 -18.29
C VAL A 74 6.92 3.67 -17.32
N TRP A 75 7.63 2.79 -16.61
CA TRP A 75 7.00 1.72 -15.84
C TRP A 75 6.97 2.01 -14.34
N LEU A 76 8.02 2.67 -13.83
CA LEU A 76 8.17 2.93 -12.41
C LEU A 76 7.08 3.85 -11.82
N PRO A 77 6.73 5.00 -12.44
CA PRO A 77 5.78 5.93 -11.82
C PRO A 77 4.36 5.36 -11.64
N PRO A 78 3.73 4.71 -12.65
CA PRO A 78 2.44 4.06 -12.46
C PRO A 78 2.49 2.91 -11.43
N PHE A 79 3.62 2.21 -11.36
CA PHE A 79 3.79 1.07 -10.46
C PHE A 79 3.80 1.50 -8.99
N GLU A 80 4.47 2.61 -8.67
CA GLU A 80 4.47 3.16 -7.31
C GLU A 80 3.07 3.50 -6.81
N ARG A 81 2.22 4.09 -7.68
CA ARG A 81 0.82 4.41 -7.33
C ARG A 81 -0.02 3.17 -7.09
N VAL A 82 0.16 2.16 -7.94
CA VAL A 82 -0.51 0.86 -7.85
C VAL A 82 -0.13 0.14 -6.56
N LEU A 83 1.15 0.16 -6.19
CA LEU A 83 1.61 -0.41 -4.93
C LEU A 83 1.04 0.33 -3.72
N ALA A 84 0.95 1.66 -3.76
CA ALA A 84 0.34 2.44 -2.69
C ALA A 84 -1.16 2.10 -2.51
N ILE A 85 -1.93 2.00 -3.60
CA ILE A 85 -3.34 1.61 -3.54
C ILE A 85 -3.50 0.18 -3.03
N SER A 86 -2.69 -0.74 -3.55
CA SER A 86 -2.72 -2.15 -3.13
C SER A 86 -2.38 -2.28 -1.64
N SER A 87 -1.37 -1.53 -1.17
CA SER A 87 -0.98 -1.50 0.24
C SER A 87 -2.12 -0.99 1.13
N LEU A 88 -2.79 0.09 0.71
CA LEU A 88 -3.98 0.59 1.41
C LEU A 88 -5.09 -0.46 1.43
N GLY A 89 -5.33 -1.17 0.32
CA GLY A 89 -6.28 -2.27 0.22
C GLY A 89 -5.97 -3.39 1.22
N PHE A 90 -4.71 -3.83 1.32
CA PHE A 90 -4.26 -4.83 2.28
C PHE A 90 -4.39 -4.34 3.73
N LEU A 91 -4.10 -3.07 4.01
CA LEU A 91 -4.28 -2.48 5.35
C LEU A 91 -5.76 -2.41 5.73
N LEU A 92 -6.60 -1.89 4.83
CA LEU A 92 -8.05 -1.88 4.98
C LEU A 92 -8.57 -3.28 5.25
N TRP A 93 -8.16 -4.25 4.46
CA TRP A 93 -8.59 -5.62 4.66
C TRP A 93 -8.11 -6.15 6.02
N GLY A 94 -6.81 -6.08 6.32
CA GLY A 94 -6.22 -6.62 7.54
C GLY A 94 -6.80 -6.01 8.83
N PHE A 95 -7.04 -4.69 8.84
CA PHE A 95 -7.45 -3.95 10.03
C PHE A 95 -8.94 -3.66 10.13
N THR A 96 -9.71 -3.71 9.04
CA THR A 96 -11.13 -3.34 9.09
C THR A 96 -11.99 -4.47 9.69
N PRO A 97 -12.75 -4.18 10.76
CA PRO A 97 -13.59 -5.17 11.45
C PRO A 97 -14.86 -5.52 10.68
N LEU A 98 -15.36 -4.66 9.78
CA LEU A 98 -16.50 -4.95 8.90
C LEU A 98 -16.26 -6.23 8.08
N PHE A 99 -15.02 -6.41 7.65
CA PHE A 99 -14.59 -7.57 6.89
C PHE A 99 -14.26 -8.79 7.77
N ARG A 100 -14.25 -8.63 9.11
CA ARG A 100 -14.12 -9.73 10.06
C ARG A 100 -15.44 -10.48 10.23
N GLU A 101 -16.56 -9.75 10.25
CA GLU A 101 -17.91 -10.34 10.35
C GLU A 101 -18.34 -11.01 9.03
N ARG A 102 -17.90 -10.47 7.89
CA ARG A 102 -18.17 -11.03 6.55
C ARG A 102 -16.87 -11.25 5.78
N SER A 103 -16.14 -12.31 6.16
CA SER A 103 -14.83 -12.65 5.56
C SER A 103 -14.88 -12.78 4.03
N PHE A 104 -15.99 -13.26 3.46
CA PHE A 104 -16.14 -13.36 2.01
C PHE A 104 -16.19 -11.98 1.34
N VAL A 105 -16.98 -11.05 1.88
CA VAL A 105 -17.13 -9.69 1.32
C VAL A 105 -15.80 -8.95 1.36
N GLY A 106 -15.05 -9.05 2.46
CA GLY A 106 -13.74 -8.44 2.58
C GLY A 106 -12.74 -8.97 1.57
N SER A 107 -12.63 -10.30 1.45
CA SER A 107 -11.71 -10.92 0.49
C SER A 107 -12.09 -10.60 -0.96
N THR A 108 -13.40 -10.56 -1.28
CA THR A 108 -13.88 -10.16 -2.61
C THR A 108 -13.54 -8.71 -2.92
N ILE A 109 -13.71 -7.77 -1.98
CA ILE A 109 -13.34 -6.36 -2.19
C ILE A 109 -11.83 -6.20 -2.36
N LEU A 110 -11.02 -6.90 -1.56
CA LEU A 110 -9.56 -6.89 -1.73
C LEU A 110 -9.16 -7.45 -3.10
N ALA A 111 -9.74 -8.57 -3.51
CA ALA A 111 -9.47 -9.19 -4.81
C ALA A 111 -9.87 -8.27 -5.96
N LEU A 112 -11.08 -7.70 -5.92
CA LEU A 112 -11.54 -6.73 -6.92
C LEU A 112 -10.62 -5.51 -6.97
N ASN A 113 -10.30 -4.92 -5.81
CA ASN A 113 -9.40 -3.78 -5.75
C ASN A 113 -8.04 -4.10 -6.37
N THR A 114 -7.45 -5.24 -6.02
CA THR A 114 -6.15 -5.68 -6.56
C THR A 114 -6.24 -5.88 -8.08
N VAL A 115 -7.26 -6.59 -8.57
CA VAL A 115 -7.46 -6.82 -10.01
C VAL A 115 -7.64 -5.52 -10.77
N PHE A 116 -8.53 -4.62 -10.30
CA PHE A 116 -8.73 -3.35 -10.98
C PHE A 116 -7.46 -2.49 -10.97
N VAL A 117 -6.74 -2.45 -9.86
CA VAL A 117 -5.48 -1.69 -9.77
C VAL A 117 -4.46 -2.18 -10.79
N PHE A 118 -4.31 -3.50 -10.98
CA PHE A 118 -3.44 -4.05 -12.02
C PHE A 118 -3.96 -3.79 -13.44
N ILE A 119 -5.28 -3.80 -13.68
CA ILE A 119 -5.83 -3.43 -15.00
C ILE A 119 -5.51 -1.96 -15.31
N PHE A 120 -5.76 -1.06 -14.37
CA PHE A 120 -5.49 0.36 -14.52
C PHE A 120 -3.99 0.68 -14.58
N TYR A 121 -3.14 -0.15 -13.98
CA TYR A 121 -1.68 -0.09 -14.18
C TYR A 121 -1.30 -0.25 -15.66
N PHE A 122 -1.74 -1.33 -16.31
CA PHE A 122 -1.41 -1.57 -17.71
C PHE A 122 -2.03 -0.52 -18.64
N LEU A 123 -3.24 -0.04 -18.32
CA LEU A 123 -3.86 1.07 -19.04
C LEU A 123 -3.05 2.36 -18.86
N ALA A 124 -2.64 2.69 -17.63
CA ALA A 124 -1.80 3.84 -17.37
C ALA A 124 -0.54 3.75 -18.20
N VAL A 125 0.24 2.66 -18.09
CA VAL A 125 1.47 2.40 -18.86
C VAL A 125 1.27 2.55 -20.38
N ALA A 126 0.14 2.08 -20.91
CA ALA A 126 -0.14 2.16 -22.35
C ALA A 126 -0.52 3.57 -22.83
N PHE A 127 -1.21 4.37 -22.00
CA PHE A 127 -1.87 5.61 -22.44
C PHE A 127 -1.25 6.90 -21.87
N TRP A 128 -0.35 6.85 -20.90
CA TRP A 128 0.14 8.05 -20.20
C TRP A 128 1.24 8.84 -20.92
N GLY A 129 1.92 8.23 -21.91
CA GLY A 129 2.96 8.86 -22.72
C GLY A 129 4.30 9.08 -21.97
N ARG A 130 5.39 9.37 -22.69
CA ARG A 130 6.74 9.54 -22.13
C ARG A 130 6.98 10.92 -21.45
N GLY A 131 5.94 11.54 -20.91
CA GLY A 131 6.00 12.86 -20.25
C GLY A 131 6.25 12.77 -18.73
N ASP A 132 6.02 13.87 -18.01
CA ASP A 132 6.03 13.85 -16.54
C ASP A 132 4.74 13.25 -15.98
N PHE A 133 4.85 12.11 -15.30
CA PHE A 133 3.68 11.38 -14.75
C PHE A 133 2.87 12.25 -13.79
N ASN A 134 3.55 13.10 -13.02
CA ASN A 134 2.94 13.92 -11.97
C ASN A 134 1.96 14.99 -12.50
N GLN A 135 2.04 15.32 -13.80
CA GLN A 135 1.10 16.22 -14.47
C GLN A 135 0.05 15.49 -15.30
N SER A 136 0.09 14.15 -15.30
CA SER A 136 -0.83 13.32 -16.06
C SER A 136 -2.20 13.25 -15.36
N PRO A 137 -3.31 13.20 -16.12
CA PRO A 137 -4.63 12.88 -15.56
C PRO A 137 -4.66 11.55 -14.80
N TRP A 138 -3.75 10.63 -15.13
CA TRP A 138 -3.58 9.35 -14.44
C TRP A 138 -3.16 9.52 -12.98
N GLU A 139 -2.32 10.51 -12.67
CA GLU A 139 -1.91 10.80 -11.30
C GLU A 139 -3.13 11.19 -10.44
N VAL A 140 -3.97 12.09 -10.95
CA VAL A 140 -5.21 12.53 -10.27
C VAL A 140 -6.18 11.37 -10.08
N PHE A 141 -6.30 10.50 -11.07
CA PHE A 141 -7.15 9.31 -10.98
C PHE A 141 -6.69 8.36 -9.86
N PHE A 142 -5.40 8.05 -9.79
CA PHE A 142 -4.86 7.19 -8.73
C PHE A 142 -4.94 7.86 -7.36
N ALA A 143 -4.69 9.16 -7.28
CA ALA A 143 -4.83 9.96 -6.06
C ALA A 143 -6.26 9.94 -5.52
N LEU A 144 -7.27 10.18 -6.37
CA LEU A 144 -8.68 10.11 -5.99
C LEU A 144 -9.04 8.73 -5.44
N TRP A 145 -8.53 7.67 -6.04
CA TRP A 145 -8.74 6.31 -5.54
C TRP A 145 -8.15 6.13 -4.14
N GLN A 146 -6.91 6.56 -3.92
CA GLN A 146 -6.27 6.50 -2.60
C GLN A 146 -7.09 7.25 -1.56
N VAL A 147 -7.56 8.46 -1.87
CA VAL A 147 -8.41 9.27 -0.98
C VAL A 147 -9.70 8.52 -0.64
N VAL A 148 -10.38 7.93 -1.63
CA VAL A 148 -11.62 7.16 -1.39
C VAL A 148 -11.37 5.98 -0.46
N LEU A 149 -10.26 5.24 -0.64
CA LEU A 149 -9.90 4.12 0.22
C LEU A 149 -9.57 4.58 1.65
N VAL A 150 -8.80 5.64 1.80
CA VAL A 150 -8.44 6.19 3.12
C VAL A 150 -9.68 6.69 3.85
N LEU A 151 -10.56 7.44 3.17
CA LEU A 151 -11.83 7.90 3.75
C LEU A 151 -12.71 6.73 4.15
N PHE A 152 -12.84 5.72 3.28
CA PHE A 152 -13.60 4.50 3.59
C PHE A 152 -13.03 3.80 4.83
N GLY A 153 -11.70 3.69 4.95
CA GLY A 153 -11.04 3.09 6.11
C GLY A 153 -11.23 3.89 7.40
N ALA A 154 -11.08 5.21 7.31
CA ALA A 154 -11.27 6.13 8.42
C ALA A 154 -12.71 6.09 8.94
N VAL A 155 -13.71 6.16 8.05
CA VAL A 155 -15.14 6.09 8.42
C VAL A 155 -15.46 4.74 9.06
N ASN A 156 -14.98 3.62 8.48
CA ASN A 156 -15.21 2.30 9.07
C ASN A 156 -14.55 2.12 10.43
N CYS A 157 -13.40 2.76 10.68
CA CYS A 157 -12.76 2.76 11.99
C CYS A 157 -13.50 3.65 12.99
N ALA A 158 -14.02 4.81 12.56
CA ALA A 158 -14.74 5.75 13.41
C ALA A 158 -16.14 5.25 13.81
N MET A 159 -16.82 4.49 12.94
CA MET A 159 -18.21 4.05 13.15
C MET A 159 -18.39 3.01 14.26
N ARG A 160 -17.34 2.38 14.75
CA ARG A 160 -17.41 1.53 15.95
C ARG A 160 -16.19 1.85 16.79
N LEU A 161 -16.32 2.51 17.95
CA LEU A 161 -15.18 2.84 18.82
C LEU A 161 -14.89 1.64 19.75
N ASP A 162 -13.77 0.96 19.56
CA ASP A 162 -13.16 0.03 20.53
C ASP A 162 -11.72 0.49 20.77
N GLU A 163 -11.14 0.24 21.94
CA GLU A 163 -9.80 0.73 22.34
C GLU A 163 -8.67 0.34 21.36
N GLU A 164 -8.76 -0.80 20.69
CA GLU A 164 -7.81 -1.20 19.62
C GLU A 164 -7.90 -0.31 18.36
N ARG A 165 -9.03 0.37 18.14
CA ARG A 165 -9.30 1.22 16.97
C ARG A 165 -8.76 2.64 17.10
N THR A 166 -8.46 3.09 18.32
CA THR A 166 -7.78 4.37 18.55
C THR A 166 -6.40 4.37 17.90
N TYR A 167 -5.67 3.25 17.98
CA TYR A 167 -4.36 3.08 17.33
C TYR A 167 -4.44 3.03 15.79
N ALA A 168 -5.49 2.42 15.25
CA ALA A 168 -5.74 2.42 13.81
C ALA A 168 -6.11 3.83 13.31
N LEU A 169 -6.96 4.56 14.04
CA LEU A 169 -7.30 5.95 13.76
C LEU A 169 -6.06 6.83 13.76
N PHE A 170 -5.20 6.74 14.79
CA PHE A 170 -3.94 7.49 14.82
C PHE A 170 -3.05 7.18 13.60
N SER A 171 -2.96 5.92 13.18
CA SER A 171 -2.18 5.52 12.01
C SER A 171 -2.75 6.12 10.71
N PHE A 172 -4.07 6.11 10.54
CA PHE A 172 -4.74 6.72 9.37
C PHE A 172 -4.67 8.24 9.38
N SER A 173 -4.80 8.89 10.55
CA SER A 173 -4.63 10.34 10.69
C SER A 173 -3.20 10.78 10.33
N THR A 174 -2.20 10.03 10.77
CA THR A 174 -0.79 10.29 10.45
C THR A 174 -0.52 10.12 8.96
N LEU A 175 -1.10 9.09 8.33
CA LEU A 175 -1.05 8.89 6.87
C LEU A 175 -1.73 10.02 6.09
N PHE A 176 -2.87 10.53 6.57
CA PHE A 176 -3.58 11.64 5.93
C PHE A 176 -2.81 12.96 6.02
N ILE A 177 -2.23 13.26 7.18
CA ILE A 177 -1.35 14.42 7.38
C ILE A 177 -0.10 14.30 6.49
N GLY A 178 0.50 13.11 6.41
CA GLY A 178 1.65 12.85 5.54
C GLY A 178 1.34 12.93 4.04
N TYR A 179 0.07 12.79 3.63
CA TYR A 179 -0.35 12.97 2.24
C TYR A 179 -0.59 14.44 1.86
N MET A 180 -0.85 15.30 2.86
CA MET A 180 -1.07 16.74 2.68
C MET A 180 0.22 17.59 2.71
N LEU A 181 1.33 16.98 3.14
CA LEU A 181 2.67 17.57 3.24
C LEU A 181 3.51 17.20 2.02
#